data_AF-A0A370HJP9-F1
#
_entry.id   AF-A0A370HJP9-F1
#
_cell.length_a   1.000
_cell.length_b   1.000
_cell.length_c   1.000
_cell.angle_alpha   90.00
_cell.angle_beta   90.00
_cell.angle_gamma   90.00
#
_symmetry.space_group_name_H-M   'P 1'
#
loop_
_entity.id
_entity.type
_entity.pdbx_description
1 polymer ?
#
loop_
_entity_poly.entity_id
_entity_poly.type
_entity_poly.pdbx_seq_one_letter_code
_entity_poly.pdbx_strand_id
1 'polypeptide(L)'
;MTIAPTRQTHFRVRRYDADPARNVAEALEISRALDAVEASYEQDRQCLNEWPGPEALKQHFLKELACRYTRDRDWLMQRLVEIHQRTFMRPVVGGQPRAH
;
A
#
# COMPACT_ATOMS: atom_id res chain seq x y z
N MET A 1 -45.43 35.62 23.55
CA MET A 1 -45.30 34.47 22.62
C MET A 1 -43.84 34.37 22.22
N THR A 2 -43.13 33.39 22.76
CA THR A 2 -41.67 33.23 22.63
C THR A 2 -41.40 32.14 21.60
N ILE A 3 -40.88 32.52 20.44
CA ILE A 3 -40.51 31.58 19.39
C ILE A 3 -39.08 31.13 19.69
N ALA A 4 -38.92 29.90 20.19
CA ALA A 4 -37.62 29.30 20.40
C ALA A 4 -36.96 29.01 19.04
N PRO A 5 -35.70 29.40 18.80
CA PRO A 5 -35.01 29.04 17.58
C PRO A 5 -34.63 27.56 17.61
N THR A 6 -35.17 26.80 16.67
CA THR A 6 -34.87 25.40 16.42
C THR A 6 -33.37 25.24 16.16
N ARG A 7 -32.67 24.51 17.04
CA ARG A 7 -31.27 24.13 16.85
C ARG A 7 -31.18 23.30 15.57
N GLN A 8 -30.68 23.93 14.51
CA GLN A 8 -30.36 23.28 13.26
C GLN A 8 -29.12 22.42 13.49
N THR A 9 -29.34 21.14 13.80
CA THR A 9 -28.27 20.15 13.96
C THR A 9 -27.63 19.95 12.59
N HIS A 10 -26.53 20.66 12.34
CA HIS A 10 -25.66 20.39 11.20
C HIS A 10 -25.15 18.95 11.34
N PHE A 11 -25.76 18.03 10.58
CA PHE A 11 -25.20 16.72 10.34
C PHE A 11 -23.85 16.92 9.66
N ARG A 12 -22.78 16.86 10.46
CA ARG A 12 -21.41 16.85 9.98
C ARG A 12 -21.23 15.49 9.31
N VAL A 13 -21.55 15.42 8.02
CA VAL A 13 -21.16 14.31 7.16
C VAL A 13 -19.64 14.25 7.27
N ARG A 14 -19.13 13.33 8.09
CA ARG A 14 -17.74 12.92 8.01
C ARG A 14 -17.60 12.32 6.62
N ARG A 15 -17.20 13.14 5.66
CA ARG A 15 -16.65 12.62 4.43
C ARG A 15 -15.44 11.79 4.85
N TYR A 16 -15.58 10.47 4.73
CA TYR A 16 -14.44 9.60 4.54
C TYR A 16 -13.91 9.91 3.13
N ASP A 17 -13.31 11.09 2.97
CA ASP A 17 -12.57 11.44 1.76
C ASP A 17 -11.22 10.72 1.91
N ALA A 18 -11.12 9.54 1.31
CA ALA A 18 -9.83 9.05 0.86
C ALA A 18 -9.30 10.13 -0.09
N ASP A 19 -8.40 10.99 0.38
CA ASP A 19 -7.80 12.02 -0.45
C ASP A 19 -7.00 11.34 -1.56
N PRO A 20 -7.44 11.42 -2.83
CA PRO A 20 -6.77 10.73 -3.93
C PRO A 20 -5.34 11.22 -4.09
N ALA A 21 -5.03 12.48 -3.75
CA ALA A 21 -3.68 13.01 -3.81
C ALA A 21 -2.76 12.31 -2.79
N ARG A 22 -3.22 12.11 -1.56
CA ARG A 22 -2.51 11.33 -0.54
C ARG A 22 -2.29 9.88 -0.95
N ASN A 23 -3.31 9.22 -1.50
CA ASN A 23 -3.18 7.82 -1.95
C ASN A 23 -2.17 7.68 -3.10
N VAL A 24 -2.17 8.61 -4.06
CA VAL A 24 -1.20 8.63 -5.17
C VAL A 24 0.21 8.87 -4.63
N ALA A 25 0.40 9.79 -3.67
CA ALA A 25 1.69 10.01 -3.04
C ALA A 25 2.20 8.75 -2.31
N GLU A 26 1.33 8.06 -1.55
CA GLU A 26 1.69 6.80 -0.89
C GLU A 26 2.05 5.70 -1.90
N ALA A 27 1.31 5.59 -3.01
CA ALA A 27 1.62 4.63 -4.08
C ALA A 27 2.99 4.90 -4.73
N LEU A 28 3.31 6.16 -5.00
CA LEU A 28 4.62 6.54 -5.57
C LEU A 28 5.78 6.20 -4.62
N GLU A 29 5.61 6.42 -3.33
CA GLU A 29 6.62 6.05 -2.33
C GLU A 29 6.83 4.53 -2.27
N ILE A 30 5.76 3.74 -2.36
CA ILE A 30 5.86 2.27 -2.39
C ILE A 30 6.51 1.79 -3.69
N SER A 31 6.19 2.41 -4.84
CA SER A 31 6.87 2.10 -6.10
C SER A 31 8.38 2.37 -6.01
N ARG A 32 8.80 3.50 -5.44
CA ARG A 32 10.23 3.78 -5.20
C ARG A 32 10.88 2.75 -4.26
N ALA A 33 10.15 2.32 -3.23
CA ALA A 33 10.63 1.28 -2.33
C ALA A 33 10.79 -0.07 -3.04
N LEU A 34 9.88 -0.42 -3.96
CA LEU A 34 10.00 -1.61 -4.81
C LEU A 34 11.24 -1.52 -5.70
N ASP A 35 11.45 -0.40 -6.38
CA ASP A 35 12.64 -0.19 -7.22
C ASP A 35 13.93 -0.34 -6.40
N ALA A 36 13.95 0.20 -5.18
CA ALA A 36 15.10 0.07 -4.28
C ALA A 36 15.34 -1.38 -3.83
N VAL A 37 14.28 -2.13 -3.52
CA VAL A 37 14.37 -3.56 -3.15
C VAL A 37 14.87 -4.39 -4.33
N GLU A 38 14.40 -4.13 -5.55
CA GLU A 38 14.86 -4.81 -6.76
C GLU A 38 16.33 -4.51 -7.07
N ALA A 39 16.72 -3.24 -6.97
CA ALA A 39 18.11 -2.83 -7.17
C ALA A 39 19.05 -3.47 -6.14
N SER A 40 18.67 -3.46 -4.85
CA SER A 40 19.47 -4.08 -3.79
C SER A 40 19.57 -5.60 -3.98
N TYR A 41 18.46 -6.25 -4.34
CA TYR A 41 18.47 -7.70 -4.60
C TYR A 41 19.41 -8.07 -5.74
N GLU A 42 19.35 -7.35 -6.87
CA GLU A 42 20.22 -7.65 -8.01
C GLU A 42 21.69 -7.37 -7.67
N GLN A 43 21.99 -6.28 -6.98
CA GLN A 43 23.34 -5.96 -6.52
C GLN A 43 23.89 -7.05 -5.59
N ASP A 44 23.14 -7.43 -4.55
CA ASP A 44 23.55 -8.47 -3.60
C ASP A 44 23.71 -9.83 -4.28
N ARG A 45 22.83 -10.14 -5.25
CA ARG A 45 22.92 -11.38 -6.04
C ARG A 45 24.18 -11.39 -6.89
N GLN A 46 24.54 -10.27 -7.51
CA GLN A 46 25.78 -10.14 -8.29
C GLN A 46 27.01 -10.30 -7.40
N CYS A 47 27.05 -9.62 -6.25
CA CYS A 47 28.14 -9.76 -5.29
C CYS A 47 28.30 -11.22 -4.80
N LEU A 48 27.20 -11.91 -4.49
CA LEU A 48 27.23 -13.33 -4.13
C LEU A 48 27.68 -14.23 -5.30
N ASN A 49 27.35 -13.86 -6.53
CA ASN A 49 27.78 -14.59 -7.71
C ASN A 49 29.29 -14.50 -7.95
N GLU A 50 29.89 -13.35 -7.68
CA GLU A 50 31.33 -13.10 -7.81
C GLU A 50 32.13 -13.52 -6.59
N TRP A 51 31.47 -13.82 -5.46
CA TRP A 51 32.12 -14.24 -4.24
C TRP A 51 32.86 -15.59 -4.42
N PRO A 52 34.19 -15.66 -4.15
CA PRO A 52 35.00 -16.87 -4.35
C PRO A 52 34.84 -17.91 -3.21
N GLY A 53 33.75 -17.85 -2.45
CA GLY A 53 33.50 -18.71 -1.31
C GLY A 53 33.05 -20.13 -1.68
N PRO A 54 32.88 -21.02 -0.67
CA PRO A 54 32.37 -22.36 -0.89
C PRO A 54 30.98 -22.34 -1.55
N GLU A 55 30.80 -23.13 -2.60
CA GLU A 55 29.56 -23.15 -3.39
C GLU A 55 28.32 -23.46 -2.53
N ALA A 56 28.44 -24.39 -1.58
CA ALA A 56 27.33 -24.73 -0.68
C ALA A 56 26.86 -23.52 0.17
N LEU A 57 27.79 -22.68 0.64
CA LEU A 57 27.45 -21.47 1.38
C LEU A 57 26.89 -20.39 0.48
N LYS A 58 27.43 -20.25 -0.74
CA LYS A 58 26.90 -19.31 -1.75
C LYS A 58 25.46 -19.64 -2.09
N GLN A 59 25.14 -20.91 -2.34
CA GLN A 59 23.77 -21.36 -2.58
C GLN A 59 22.85 -21.12 -1.38
N HIS A 60 23.35 -21.30 -0.16
CA HIS A 60 22.60 -20.97 1.06
C HIS A 60 22.25 -19.48 1.12
N PHE A 61 23.23 -18.59 0.93
CA PHE A 61 23.00 -17.14 0.95
C PHE A 61 22.10 -16.67 -0.20
N LEU A 62 22.24 -17.23 -1.39
CA LEU A 62 21.36 -16.93 -2.52
C LEU A 62 19.91 -17.30 -2.22
N LYS A 63 19.68 -18.43 -1.55
CA LYS A 63 18.34 -18.85 -1.13
C LYS A 63 17.78 -17.91 -0.07
N GLU A 64 18.56 -17.53 0.94
CA GLU A 64 18.12 -16.57 1.95
C GLU A 64 17.80 -15.20 1.34
N LEU A 65 18.65 -14.73 0.43
CA LEU A 65 18.46 -13.47 -0.31
C LEU A 65 17.15 -13.51 -1.10
N ALA A 66 16.87 -14.60 -1.84
CA ALA A 66 15.63 -14.77 -2.58
C ALA A 66 14.39 -14.79 -1.66
N CYS A 67 14.48 -15.43 -0.49
CA CYS A 67 13.40 -15.43 0.50
C CYS A 67 13.12 -14.02 1.03
N ARG A 68 14.16 -13.25 1.36
CA ARG A 68 14.01 -11.87 1.82
C ARG A 68 13.40 -10.97 0.74
N TYR A 69 13.94 -11.04 -0.48
CA TYR A 69 13.40 -10.30 -1.63
C TYR A 69 11.92 -10.60 -1.86
N THR A 70 11.53 -11.87 -1.87
CA THR A 70 10.13 -12.27 -2.08
C THR A 70 9.23 -11.70 -1.00
N ARG A 71 9.62 -11.83 0.28
CA ARG A 71 8.83 -11.31 1.41
C ARG A 71 8.63 -9.81 1.32
N ASP A 72 9.71 -9.07 1.08
CA ASP A 72 9.70 -7.61 1.10
C ASP A 72 8.93 -7.07 -0.13
N ARG A 73 9.12 -7.66 -1.31
CA ARG A 73 8.36 -7.35 -2.53
C ARG A 73 6.88 -7.65 -2.36
N ASP A 74 6.51 -8.82 -1.85
CA ASP A 74 5.11 -9.22 -1.71
C ASP A 74 4.37 -8.32 -0.72
N TRP A 75 5.02 -7.91 0.38
CA TRP A 75 4.46 -6.94 1.31
C TRP A 75 4.18 -5.59 0.65
N LEU A 76 5.14 -5.05 -0.12
CA LEU A 76 4.97 -3.79 -0.85
C LEU A 76 3.87 -3.90 -1.93
N MET A 77 3.81 -5.02 -2.66
CA MET A 77 2.77 -5.27 -3.66
C MET A 77 1.37 -5.36 -3.03
N GLN A 78 1.22 -6.03 -1.89
CA GLN A 78 -0.04 -6.04 -1.16
C GLN A 78 -0.46 -4.62 -0.76
N ARG A 79 0.49 -3.79 -0.32
CA ARG A 79 0.18 -2.40 0.04
C ARG A 79 -0.27 -1.56 -1.15
N LEU A 80 0.32 -1.75 -2.34
CA LEU A 80 -0.16 -1.12 -3.56
C LEU A 80 -1.59 -1.55 -3.91
N VAL A 81 -1.91 -2.84 -3.76
CA VAL A 81 -3.27 -3.35 -3.99
C VAL A 81 -4.26 -2.70 -3.03
N GLU A 82 -3.93 -2.56 -1.75
CA GLU A 82 -4.79 -1.86 -0.77
C GLU A 82 -5.04 -0.40 -1.17
N ILE A 83 -4.00 0.32 -1.61
CA ILE A 83 -4.13 1.70 -2.05
C ILE A 83 -4.98 1.81 -3.31
N HIS A 84 -4.78 0.89 -4.26
CA HIS A 84 -5.60 0.79 -5.45
C HIS A 84 -7.07 0.58 -5.09
N GLN A 85 -7.37 -0.33 -4.17
CA GLN A 85 -8.74 -0.54 -3.68
C GLN A 85 -9.31 0.72 -3.01
N ARG A 86 -8.57 1.40 -2.14
CA ARG A 86 -9.02 2.65 -1.50
C ARG A 86 -9.29 3.79 -2.49
N THR A 87 -8.56 3.81 -3.61
CA THR A 87 -8.63 4.88 -4.61
C THR A 87 -9.70 4.64 -5.66
N PHE A 88 -9.86 3.40 -6.11
CA PHE A 88 -10.71 3.05 -7.26
C PHE A 88 -11.94 2.23 -6.89
N MET A 89 -11.91 1.48 -5.79
CA MET A 89 -13.06 0.72 -5.30
C MET A 89 -13.79 1.49 -4.21
N ARG A 90 -14.72 2.34 -4.64
CA ARG A 90 -15.70 2.96 -3.73
C ARG A 90 -16.62 1.85 -3.22
N PRO A 91 -16.87 1.68 -1.90
CA PRO A 91 -18.06 0.95 -1.50
C PRO A 91 -19.24 1.73 -2.07
N VAL A 92 -19.99 1.11 -2.97
CA VAL A 92 -21.35 1.52 -3.29
C VAL A 92 -22.13 1.36 -1.99
N VAL A 93 -22.05 2.35 -1.11
CA VAL A 93 -23.02 2.50 -0.04
C VAL A 93 -24.31 2.81 -0.78
N GLY A 94 -25.12 1.77 -0.93
CA GLY A 94 -26.37 1.78 -1.65
C GLY A 94 -27.17 3.01 -1.25
N GLY A 95 -27.32 3.92 -2.21
CA GLY A 95 -28.55 4.69 -2.25
C GLY A 95 -29.68 3.70 -2.46
N GLN A 96 -30.57 3.59 -1.47
CA GLN A 96 -31.92 3.14 -1.75
C GLN A 96 -32.91 4.15 -1.14
N PRO A 97 -33.80 4.73 -1.97
CA PRO A 97 -34.81 5.67 -1.52
C PRO A 97 -36.07 4.96 -0.99
N ARG A 98 -36.88 5.73 -0.24
CA ARG A 98 -38.21 5.43 0.34
C ARG A 98 -38.19 4.54 1.61
N ALA A 99 -39.03 4.78 2.62
CA ALA A 99 -40.39 5.32 2.57
C ALA A 99 -40.71 6.19 3.80
N HIS A 100 -41.56 7.20 3.61
CA HIS A 100 -42.82 7.41 4.34
C HIS A 100 -43.69 8.39 3.54
#